data_AF-A0A2A4B1Y4-F1
#
_entry.id   AF-A0A2A4B1Y4-F1
#
_cell.length_a   1.000
_cell.length_b   1.000
_cell.length_c   1.000
_cell.angle_alpha   90.00
_cell.angle_beta   90.00
_cell.angle_gamma   90.00
#
_symmetry.space_group_name_H-M   'P 1'
#
loop_
_entity.id
_entity.type
_entity.pdbx_description
1 polymer ?
#
loop_
_entity_poly.entity_id
_entity_poly.type
_entity_poly.pdbx_seq_one_letter_code
_entity_poly.pdbx_strand_id
1 'polypeptide(L)'
;MNAVLTLPAMDPDEAERRRVAVAALTGVKVDGLVLGARIEGMPDLRGGWLRFANGAGLAIDRLEGAPLRFDADDAVGAAALIERAESLIAAVEAALGVSLEPEDLSAEPPAGLIVTIEHGAASRLRLALPVALPLLPARADFAPELVGALTLPATLSIEGPRIAPHDAAGLGQGDLLLIGGDTLPARLNVAGRSIAGRFDPAARQFHILSIGAS
;
A
#
# COMPACT_ATOMS: atom_id res chain seq x y z
N MET A 1 0.97 -11.53 31.55
CA MET A 1 0.53 -10.16 31.16
C MET A 1 0.19 -10.18 29.69
N ASN A 2 -1.10 -10.08 29.34
CA ASN A 2 -1.52 -9.97 27.94
C ASN A 2 -1.31 -8.52 27.49
N ALA A 3 -0.39 -8.30 26.56
CA ALA A 3 -0.29 -7.01 25.88
C ALA A 3 -1.51 -6.87 24.95
N VAL A 4 -2.51 -6.12 25.38
CA VAL A 4 -3.57 -5.65 24.49
C VAL A 4 -2.93 -4.58 23.60
N LEU A 5 -2.59 -4.96 22.37
CA LEU A 5 -2.24 -4.00 21.33
C LEU A 5 -3.52 -3.26 20.95
N THR A 6 -3.78 -2.14 21.60
CA THR A 6 -4.84 -1.23 21.20
C THR A 6 -4.41 -0.60 19.89
N LEU A 7 -5.00 -1.02 18.78
CA LEU A 7 -4.80 -0.36 17.49
C LEU A 7 -5.25 1.11 17.66
N PRO A 8 -4.45 2.09 17.20
CA PRO A 8 -4.86 3.49 17.28
C PRO A 8 -6.19 3.66 16.54
N ALA A 9 -7.16 4.29 17.22
CA ALA A 9 -8.45 4.60 16.62
C ALA A 9 -8.22 5.59 15.48
N MET A 10 -8.62 5.19 14.27
CA MET A 10 -8.62 6.06 13.10
C MET A 10 -9.95 6.82 13.06
N ASP A 11 -9.88 8.12 12.80
CA ASP A 11 -11.08 8.92 12.57
C ASP A 11 -11.87 8.36 11.36
N PRO A 12 -13.21 8.20 11.46
CA PRO A 12 -14.00 7.62 10.37
C PRO A 12 -13.96 8.41 9.07
N ASP A 13 -13.93 9.75 9.14
CA ASP A 13 -13.89 10.60 7.95
C ASP A 13 -12.52 10.51 7.28
N GLU A 14 -11.46 10.45 8.09
CA GLU A 14 -10.11 10.16 7.60
C GLU A 14 -10.04 8.77 6.92
N ALA A 15 -10.58 7.73 7.57
CA ALA A 15 -10.59 6.38 7.03
C ALA A 15 -11.33 6.29 5.69
N GLU A 16 -12.49 6.94 5.61
CA GLU A 16 -13.30 6.98 4.38
C GLU A 16 -12.58 7.73 3.26
N ARG A 17 -11.93 8.85 3.58
CA ARG A 17 -11.15 9.63 2.61
C ARG A 17 -9.96 8.87 2.07
N ARG A 18 -9.23 8.16 2.94
CA ARG A 18 -8.15 7.24 2.57
C ARG A 18 -8.65 6.16 1.62
N ARG A 19 -9.80 5.54 1.95
CA ARG A 19 -10.43 4.50 1.14
C ARG A 19 -10.82 5.04 -0.24
N VAL A 20 -11.49 6.19 -0.30
CA VAL A 20 -11.95 6.84 -1.53
C VAL A 20 -10.79 7.17 -2.45
N ALA A 21 -9.74 7.84 -1.93
CA ALA A 21 -8.60 8.24 -2.76
C ALA A 21 -7.86 7.02 -3.35
N VAL A 22 -7.59 6.00 -2.53
CA VAL A 22 -6.92 4.78 -3.00
C VAL A 22 -7.78 4.02 -4.00
N ALA A 23 -9.08 3.88 -3.74
CA ALA A 23 -10.00 3.16 -4.61
C ALA A 23 -10.20 3.85 -5.97
N ALA A 24 -10.21 5.18 -6.00
CA ALA A 24 -10.37 5.96 -7.23
C ALA A 24 -9.16 5.83 -8.15
N LEU A 25 -7.96 5.87 -7.58
CA LEU A 25 -6.70 5.87 -8.34
C LEU A 25 -6.27 4.46 -8.75
N THR A 26 -6.56 3.45 -7.93
CA THR A 26 -6.13 2.08 -8.18
C THR A 26 -6.94 1.45 -9.31
N GLY A 27 -6.26 0.97 -10.34
CA GLY A 27 -6.89 0.29 -11.49
C GLY A 27 -7.06 1.17 -12.73
N VAL A 28 -6.81 2.48 -12.62
CA VAL A 28 -6.88 3.40 -13.75
C VAL A 28 -5.80 3.05 -14.78
N LYS A 29 -6.19 2.97 -16.05
CA LYS A 29 -5.29 2.65 -17.16
C LYS A 29 -4.79 3.94 -17.81
N VAL A 30 -3.48 4.06 -17.92
CA VAL A 30 -2.78 5.17 -18.60
C VAL A 30 -1.69 4.55 -19.45
N ASP A 31 -1.67 4.84 -20.75
CA ASP A 31 -0.66 4.32 -21.70
C ASP A 31 -0.42 2.80 -21.63
N GLY A 32 -1.48 2.03 -21.40
CA GLY A 32 -1.43 0.56 -21.33
C GLY A 32 -0.90 -0.01 -20.00
N LEU A 33 -0.50 0.84 -19.05
CA LEU A 33 -0.12 0.45 -17.69
C LEU A 33 -1.23 0.85 -16.71
N VAL A 34 -1.22 0.21 -15.54
CA VAL A 34 -2.23 0.41 -14.50
C VAL A 34 -1.63 1.21 -13.34
N LEU A 35 -2.41 2.15 -12.81
CA LEU A 35 -2.09 2.87 -11.58
C LEU A 35 -2.34 1.98 -10.35
N GLY A 36 -1.36 1.93 -9.46
CA GLY A 36 -1.50 1.37 -8.11
C GLY A 36 -1.32 2.47 -7.08
N ALA A 37 -2.34 2.72 -6.25
CA ALA A 37 -2.27 3.73 -5.20
C ALA A 37 -2.12 3.10 -3.81
N ARG A 38 -1.32 3.72 -2.95
CA ARG A 38 -1.16 3.30 -1.54
C ARG A 38 -0.90 4.49 -0.63
N ILE A 39 -1.20 4.32 0.66
CA ILE A 39 -0.86 5.28 1.70
C ILE A 39 0.28 4.66 2.52
N GLU A 40 1.44 5.32 2.50
CA GLU A 40 2.61 4.89 3.25
C GLU A 40 2.52 5.42 4.68
N GLY A 41 2.94 4.61 5.67
CA GLY A 41 2.89 5.05 7.07
C GLY A 41 3.86 6.20 7.39
N MET A 42 4.99 6.26 6.68
CA MET A 42 5.96 7.36 6.73
C MET A 42 6.49 7.61 5.32
N PRO A 43 5.81 8.43 4.51
CA PRO A 43 6.29 8.78 3.18
C PRO A 43 7.58 9.62 3.29
N ASP A 44 8.53 9.42 2.38
CA ASP A 44 9.59 10.42 2.16
C ASP A 44 8.93 11.69 1.62
N LEU A 45 9.22 12.85 2.22
CA LEU A 45 8.62 14.15 1.87
C LEU A 45 9.60 15.10 1.17
N ARG A 46 10.87 14.69 1.03
CA ARG A 46 11.92 15.53 0.46
C ARG A 46 11.71 15.78 -1.04
N GLY A 47 12.24 16.91 -1.51
CA GLY A 47 12.16 17.38 -2.90
C GLY A 47 11.07 18.43 -3.10
N GLY A 48 11.06 19.04 -4.29
CA GLY A 48 10.05 20.02 -4.68
C GLY A 48 8.66 19.40 -4.89
N TRP A 49 7.65 20.22 -4.62
CA TRP A 49 6.24 19.94 -4.78
C TRP A 49 5.62 20.98 -5.70
N LEU A 50 4.92 20.51 -6.73
CA LEU A 50 4.02 21.34 -7.53
C LEU A 50 2.79 21.61 -6.67
N ARG A 51 2.48 22.88 -6.41
CA ARG A 51 1.25 23.29 -5.74
C ARG A 51 0.20 23.63 -6.77
N PHE A 52 -1.03 23.22 -6.50
CA PHE A 52 -2.17 23.50 -7.37
C PHE A 52 -3.13 24.47 -6.69
N ALA A 53 -3.89 25.22 -7.50
CA ALA A 53 -4.84 26.22 -7.03
C ALA A 53 -5.92 25.67 -6.07
N ASN A 54 -6.22 24.37 -6.16
CA ASN A 54 -7.15 23.68 -5.26
C ASN A 54 -6.51 23.27 -3.90
N GLY A 55 -5.25 23.67 -3.67
CA GLY A 55 -4.45 23.38 -2.50
C GLY A 55 -3.72 22.03 -2.54
N ALA A 56 -3.96 21.19 -3.55
CA ALA A 56 -3.25 19.91 -3.69
C ALA A 56 -1.75 20.12 -3.99
N GLY A 57 -0.99 19.05 -3.81
CA GLY A 57 0.43 19.02 -4.12
C GLY A 57 0.82 17.75 -4.86
N LEU A 58 1.75 17.84 -5.82
CA LEU A 58 2.32 16.69 -6.52
C LEU A 58 3.85 16.74 -6.45
N ALA A 59 4.44 15.66 -5.97
CA ALA A 59 5.86 15.38 -6.14
C ALA A 59 6.03 14.21 -7.11
N ILE A 60 7.04 14.31 -7.98
CA ILE A 60 7.39 13.28 -8.96
C ILE A 60 8.73 12.70 -8.49
N ASP A 61 8.74 11.45 -8.06
CA ASP A 61 9.96 10.74 -7.61
C ASP A 61 10.66 10.01 -8.76
N ARG A 62 9.88 9.60 -9.75
CA ARG A 62 10.34 8.83 -10.90
C ARG A 62 9.37 9.02 -12.05
N LEU A 63 9.88 9.21 -13.26
CA LEU A 63 9.10 9.29 -14.49
C LEU A 63 9.86 8.56 -15.59
N GLU A 64 9.17 7.74 -16.39
CA GLU A 64 9.77 7.00 -17.51
C GLU A 64 11.00 6.15 -17.12
N GLY A 65 11.02 5.63 -15.89
CA GLY A 65 12.09 4.79 -15.34
C GLY A 65 13.29 5.56 -14.78
N ALA A 66 13.36 6.88 -14.96
CA ALA A 66 14.43 7.72 -14.43
C ALA A 66 14.04 8.31 -13.06
N PRO A 67 14.90 8.20 -12.03
CA PRO A 67 14.66 8.90 -10.77
C PRO A 67 14.69 10.40 -11.03
N LEU A 68 13.69 11.10 -10.52
CA LEU A 68 13.50 12.52 -10.71
C LEU A 68 13.11 13.12 -9.36
N ARG A 69 13.75 14.23 -9.01
CA ARG A 69 13.28 15.14 -7.96
C ARG A 69 13.70 16.52 -8.43
N PHE A 70 12.74 17.42 -8.56
CA PHE A 70 13.04 18.80 -8.91
C PHE A 70 13.20 19.64 -7.65
N ASP A 71 13.91 20.75 -7.80
CA ASP A 71 14.11 21.73 -6.73
C ASP A 71 12.91 22.69 -6.67
N ALA A 72 12.58 23.19 -5.48
CA ALA A 72 11.48 24.14 -5.31
C ALA A 72 11.73 25.48 -6.03
N ASP A 73 12.99 25.78 -6.35
CA ASP A 73 13.37 27.01 -7.06
C ASP A 73 13.50 26.82 -8.59
N ASP A 74 13.30 25.61 -9.12
CA ASP A 74 13.48 25.28 -10.55
C ASP A 74 12.15 25.26 -11.33
N ALA A 75 11.61 26.46 -11.59
CA ALA A 75 10.38 26.64 -12.36
C ALA A 75 10.45 26.06 -13.79
N VAL A 76 11.62 26.12 -14.43
CA VAL A 76 11.80 25.64 -15.80
C VAL A 76 11.79 24.11 -15.83
N GLY A 77 12.53 23.47 -14.92
CA GLY A 77 12.52 22.02 -14.75
C GLY A 77 11.13 21.51 -14.38
N ALA A 78 10.42 22.21 -13.50
CA ALA A 78 9.04 21.87 -13.12
C ALA A 78 8.07 21.92 -14.31
N ALA A 79 8.14 22.96 -15.15
CA ALA A 79 7.29 23.06 -16.34
C ALA A 79 7.51 21.90 -17.33
N ALA A 80 8.77 21.55 -17.59
CA ALA A 80 9.10 20.41 -18.45
C ALA A 80 8.62 19.07 -17.88
N LEU A 81 8.60 18.94 -16.55
CA LEU A 81 8.08 17.74 -15.89
C LEU A 81 6.55 17.66 -15.96
N ILE A 82 5.84 18.78 -15.84
CA ILE A 82 4.38 18.83 -16.02
C ILE A 82 4.02 18.38 -17.42
N GLU A 83 4.70 18.90 -18.44
CA GLU A 83 4.46 18.53 -19.84
C GLU A 83 4.65 17.01 -20.06
N ARG A 84 5.71 16.43 -19.50
CA ARG A 84 5.96 14.98 -19.61
C ARG A 84 4.99 14.13 -18.79
N ALA A 85 4.50 14.64 -17.67
CA ALA A 85 3.58 13.93 -16.79
C ALA A 85 2.11 14.21 -17.13
N GLU A 86 1.81 14.98 -18.18
CA GLU A 86 0.46 15.47 -18.52
C GLU A 86 -0.58 14.35 -18.54
N SER A 87 -0.28 13.24 -19.21
CA SER A 87 -1.22 12.10 -19.30
C SER A 87 -1.50 11.44 -17.94
N LEU A 88 -0.50 11.41 -17.05
CA LEU A 88 -0.66 10.90 -15.68
C LEU A 88 -1.46 11.87 -14.81
N ILE A 89 -1.18 13.17 -14.92
CA ILE A 89 -1.90 14.22 -14.19
C ILE A 89 -3.37 14.21 -14.61
N ALA A 90 -3.66 14.19 -15.92
CA ALA A 90 -5.01 14.12 -16.45
C ALA A 90 -5.78 12.88 -15.97
N ALA A 91 -5.11 11.74 -15.88
CA ALA A 91 -5.72 10.52 -15.35
C ALA A 91 -6.03 10.63 -13.84
N VAL A 92 -5.15 11.27 -13.06
CA VAL A 92 -5.37 11.54 -11.63
C VAL A 92 -6.55 12.50 -11.44
N GLU A 93 -6.62 13.58 -12.22
CA GLU A 93 -7.74 14.53 -12.23
C GLU A 93 -9.06 13.84 -12.51
N ALA A 94 -9.12 13.05 -13.59
CA ALA A 94 -10.32 12.31 -13.99
C ALA A 94 -10.73 11.26 -12.94
N ALA A 95 -9.77 10.56 -12.35
CA ALA A 95 -10.03 9.55 -11.34
C ALA A 95 -10.60 10.14 -10.04
N LEU A 96 -10.05 11.27 -9.59
CA LEU A 96 -10.46 11.92 -8.34
C LEU A 96 -11.59 12.94 -8.52
N GLY A 97 -11.90 13.31 -9.76
CA GLY A 97 -12.86 14.36 -10.08
C GLY A 97 -12.41 15.74 -9.60
N VAL A 98 -11.13 16.07 -9.79
CA VAL A 98 -10.50 17.33 -9.37
C VAL A 98 -9.81 18.02 -10.57
N SER A 99 -9.56 19.33 -10.46
CA SER A 99 -8.70 20.10 -11.39
C SER A 99 -7.38 20.43 -10.70
N LEU A 100 -6.25 20.08 -11.32
CA LEU A 100 -4.89 20.29 -10.87
C LEU A 100 -4.22 21.37 -11.74
N GLU A 101 -4.65 22.61 -11.57
CA GLU A 101 -4.05 23.79 -12.19
C GLU A 101 -2.80 24.24 -11.43
N PRO A 102 -1.59 24.14 -12.00
CA PRO A 102 -0.35 24.49 -11.31
C PRO A 102 -0.33 25.98 -10.95
N GLU A 103 0.02 26.29 -9.71
CA GLU A 103 0.06 27.66 -9.17
C GLU A 103 1.49 28.06 -8.77
N ASP A 104 2.19 27.20 -8.05
CA ASP A 104 3.50 27.52 -7.46
C ASP A 104 4.34 26.26 -7.19
N LEU A 105 5.59 26.46 -6.80
CA LEU A 105 6.50 25.44 -6.31
C LEU A 105 6.75 25.59 -4.81
N SER A 106 6.95 24.47 -4.12
CA SER A 106 7.20 24.46 -2.69
C SER A 106 8.20 23.37 -2.30
N ALA A 107 9.02 23.63 -1.30
CA ALA A 107 9.89 22.60 -0.70
C ALA A 107 9.13 21.64 0.21
N GLU A 108 7.92 22.02 0.63
CA GLU A 108 7.08 21.26 1.56
C GLU A 108 5.74 20.86 0.92
N PRO A 109 5.23 19.66 1.22
CA PRO A 109 3.91 19.26 0.79
C PRO A 109 2.82 20.09 1.50
N PRO A 110 1.68 20.32 0.84
CA PRO A 110 0.47 20.75 1.53
C PRO A 110 0.07 19.77 2.63
N ALA A 111 -0.47 20.29 3.73
CA ALA A 111 -1.02 19.47 4.80
C ALA A 111 -2.23 18.66 4.31
N GLY A 112 -2.26 17.36 4.63
CA GLY A 112 -3.36 16.50 4.25
C GLY A 112 -2.95 15.04 4.07
N LEU A 113 -3.75 14.31 3.29
CA LEU A 113 -3.51 12.91 2.97
C LEU A 113 -2.45 12.80 1.87
N ILE A 114 -1.41 12.02 2.09
CA ILE A 114 -0.39 11.73 1.08
C ILE A 114 -0.61 10.34 0.49
N VAL A 115 -0.84 10.29 -0.81
CA VAL A 115 -1.05 9.06 -1.58
C VAL A 115 0.15 8.86 -2.49
N THR A 116 0.77 7.70 -2.41
CA THR A 116 1.79 7.27 -3.37
C THR A 116 1.10 6.57 -4.53
N ILE A 117 1.42 6.97 -5.75
CA ILE A 117 0.87 6.43 -6.99
C ILE A 117 2.04 5.83 -7.78
N GLU A 118 1.94 4.54 -8.10
CA GLU A 118 2.86 3.84 -8.99
C GLU A 118 2.17 3.59 -10.32
N HIS A 119 2.88 3.82 -11.42
CA HIS A 119 2.45 3.50 -12.77
C HIS A 119 3.43 2.48 -13.35
N GLY A 120 3.12 1.20 -13.12
CA GLY A 120 4.08 0.11 -13.31
C GLY A 120 5.38 0.34 -12.54
N ALA A 121 6.51 -0.08 -13.12
CA ALA A 121 7.85 0.23 -12.60
C ALA A 121 8.43 1.56 -13.15
N ALA A 122 7.71 2.21 -14.06
CA ALA A 122 8.21 3.35 -14.81
C ALA A 122 8.07 4.65 -14.02
N SER A 123 6.93 4.89 -13.36
CA SER A 123 6.68 6.19 -12.73
C SER A 123 6.19 6.03 -11.30
N ARG A 124 6.63 6.94 -10.43
CA ARG A 124 6.22 7.04 -9.03
C ARG A 124 5.95 8.50 -8.69
N LEU A 125 4.73 8.77 -8.24
CA LEU A 125 4.25 10.08 -7.86
C LEU A 125 3.79 10.07 -6.40
N ARG A 126 3.84 11.22 -5.75
CA ARG A 126 3.22 11.46 -4.43
C ARG A 126 2.23 12.62 -4.56
N LEU A 127 0.98 12.35 -4.23
CA LEU A 127 -0.11 13.31 -4.28
C LEU A 127 -0.53 13.68 -2.86
N ALA A 128 -0.44 14.96 -2.52
CA ALA A 128 -0.95 15.53 -1.28
C ALA A 128 -2.35 16.10 -1.51
N LEU A 129 -3.32 15.61 -0.74
CA LEU A 129 -4.74 15.96 -0.83
C LEU A 129 -5.19 16.68 0.45
N PRO A 130 -5.44 18.00 0.40
CA PRO A 130 -5.91 18.79 1.55
C PRO A 130 -7.25 18.30 2.05
N VAL A 131 -7.52 18.34 3.35
CA VAL A 131 -8.76 17.83 3.99
C VAL A 131 -10.03 18.43 3.38
N ALA A 132 -9.99 19.70 2.99
CA ALA A 132 -11.14 20.42 2.45
C ALA A 132 -11.42 20.13 0.96
N LEU A 133 -10.52 19.47 0.23
CA LEU A 133 -10.69 19.20 -1.21
C LEU A 133 -11.82 18.18 -1.43
N PRO A 134 -12.94 18.53 -2.09
CA PRO A 134 -13.95 17.54 -2.42
C PRO A 134 -13.40 16.53 -3.43
N LEU A 135 -13.57 15.23 -3.14
CA LEU A 135 -13.26 14.16 -4.06
C LEU A 135 -14.56 13.65 -4.68
N LEU A 136 -14.60 13.57 -6.01
CA LEU A 136 -15.72 13.06 -6.78
C LEU A 136 -15.22 11.84 -7.57
N PRO A 137 -14.88 10.74 -6.88
CA PRO A 137 -14.16 9.63 -7.47
C PRO A 137 -14.96 8.98 -8.60
N ALA A 138 -14.36 8.91 -9.78
CA ALA A 138 -14.87 8.06 -10.84
C ALA A 138 -14.62 6.59 -10.46
N ARG A 139 -15.59 5.72 -10.75
CA ARG A 139 -15.40 4.30 -10.53
C ARG A 139 -14.41 3.78 -11.57
N ALA A 140 -13.23 3.35 -11.14
CA ALA A 140 -12.30 2.64 -12.00
C ALA A 140 -12.88 1.28 -12.42
N ASP A 141 -12.66 0.91 -13.68
CA ASP A 141 -12.92 -0.45 -14.15
C ASP A 141 -12.01 -1.43 -13.41
N PHE A 142 -12.49 -2.65 -13.21
CA PHE A 142 -11.70 -3.70 -12.59
C PHE A 142 -10.45 -4.00 -13.44
N ALA A 143 -9.26 -3.89 -12.85
CA ALA A 143 -7.98 -4.19 -13.49
C ALA A 143 -7.41 -5.51 -12.93
N PRO A 144 -7.56 -6.65 -13.65
CA PRO A 144 -7.07 -7.96 -13.20
C PRO A 144 -5.57 -8.00 -12.92
N GLU A 145 -4.80 -7.14 -13.58
CA GLU A 145 -3.34 -7.03 -13.48
C GLU A 145 -2.90 -6.66 -12.05
N LEU A 146 -3.79 -6.02 -11.27
CA LEU A 146 -3.52 -5.66 -9.88
C LEU A 146 -3.73 -6.80 -8.88
N VAL A 147 -4.39 -7.89 -9.27
CA VAL A 147 -4.63 -9.03 -8.37
C VAL A 147 -3.30 -9.63 -7.90
N GLY A 148 -2.29 -9.67 -8.78
CA GLY A 148 -0.95 -10.17 -8.45
C GLY A 148 -0.17 -9.28 -7.48
N ALA A 149 -0.55 -8.00 -7.33
CA ALA A 149 0.12 -7.04 -6.47
C ALA A 149 -0.50 -6.93 -5.07
N LEU A 150 -1.61 -7.65 -4.80
CA LEU A 150 -2.26 -7.66 -3.49
C LEU A 150 -1.42 -8.44 -2.47
N THR A 151 -0.80 -7.72 -1.53
CA THR A 151 -0.20 -8.33 -0.35
C THR A 151 -1.30 -8.75 0.61
N LEU A 152 -1.51 -10.06 0.76
CA LEU A 152 -2.48 -10.59 1.72
C LEU A 152 -1.77 -10.94 3.03
N PRO A 153 -2.28 -10.47 4.19
CA PRO A 153 -1.79 -10.94 5.48
C PRO A 153 -2.04 -12.45 5.57
N ALA A 154 -0.98 -13.19 5.90
CA ALA A 154 -1.01 -14.63 6.02
C ALA A 154 -0.48 -15.05 7.39
N THR A 155 -1.20 -15.96 8.04
CA THR A 155 -0.77 -16.57 9.32
C THR A 155 -0.54 -18.05 9.10
N LEU A 156 0.68 -18.51 9.35
CA LEU A 156 1.02 -19.93 9.39
C LEU A 156 0.82 -20.45 10.82
N SER A 157 -0.07 -21.42 10.99
CA SER A 157 -0.34 -22.08 12.28
C SER A 157 0.19 -23.51 12.25
N ILE A 158 1.08 -23.84 13.18
CA ILE A 158 1.62 -25.18 13.37
C ILE A 158 0.90 -25.78 14.60
N GLU A 159 0.30 -26.96 14.45
CA GLU A 159 -0.31 -27.63 15.59
C GLU A 159 0.80 -28.12 16.54
N GLY A 160 0.82 -27.56 17.75
CA GLY A 160 1.78 -27.93 18.79
C GLY A 160 1.48 -29.29 19.43
N PRO A 161 2.40 -29.83 20.24
CA PRO A 161 2.13 -31.03 21.03
C PRO A 161 0.94 -30.79 21.97
N ARG A 162 0.15 -31.84 22.21
CA ARG A 162 -0.90 -31.79 23.24
C ARG A 162 -0.22 -31.87 24.61
N ILE A 163 -0.35 -30.82 25.41
CA ILE A 163 0.23 -30.71 26.74
C ILE A 163 -0.91 -30.71 27.76
N ALA A 164 -0.75 -31.46 28.86
CA ALA A 164 -1.74 -31.44 29.93
C ALA A 164 -1.73 -30.07 30.63
N PRO A 165 -2.88 -29.57 31.14
CA PRO A 165 -2.95 -28.23 31.73
C PRO A 165 -1.96 -27.97 32.87
N HIS A 166 -1.63 -28.99 33.67
CA HIS A 166 -0.68 -28.89 34.78
C HIS A 166 0.77 -28.76 34.28
N ASP A 167 1.14 -29.50 33.25
CA ASP A 167 2.47 -29.40 32.62
C ASP A 167 2.66 -28.04 31.95
N ALA A 168 1.61 -27.54 31.27
CA ALA A 168 1.62 -26.23 30.64
C ALA A 168 1.80 -25.10 31.67
N ALA A 169 1.19 -25.23 32.86
CA ALA A 169 1.32 -24.26 33.94
C ALA A 169 2.72 -24.24 34.58
N GLY A 170 3.49 -25.33 34.43
CA GLY A 170 4.86 -25.43 34.90
C GLY A 170 5.91 -24.84 33.97
N LEU A 171 5.53 -24.44 32.75
CA LEU A 171 6.47 -23.91 31.75
C LEU A 171 6.98 -22.53 32.15
N GLY A 172 8.30 -22.41 32.26
CA GLY A 172 9.03 -21.17 32.52
C GLY A 172 9.73 -20.62 31.28
N GLN A 173 10.31 -19.43 31.44
CA GLN A 173 11.16 -18.84 30.40
C GLN A 173 12.43 -19.69 30.23
N GLY A 174 12.69 -20.15 29.01
CA GLY A 174 13.86 -20.98 28.67
C GLY A 174 13.53 -22.46 28.49
N ASP A 175 12.30 -22.88 28.83
CA ASP A 175 11.87 -24.25 28.59
C ASP A 175 11.67 -24.52 27.09
N LEU A 176 12.00 -25.73 26.68
CA LEU A 176 11.94 -26.17 25.30
C LEU A 176 10.79 -27.17 25.11
N LEU A 177 9.92 -26.87 24.16
CA LEU A 177 8.87 -27.78 23.70
C LEU A 177 9.28 -28.37 22.35
N LEU A 178 9.27 -29.70 22.26
CA LEU A 178 9.52 -30.39 21.02
C LEU A 178 8.26 -30.38 20.14
N ILE A 179 8.35 -29.70 19.01
CA ILE A 179 7.27 -29.53 18.05
C ILE A 179 7.60 -30.36 16.81
N GLY A 180 7.44 -31.68 16.90
CA GLY A 180 7.57 -32.61 15.76
C GLY A 180 8.98 -32.71 15.14
N GLY A 181 9.04 -33.25 13.92
CA GLY A 181 10.27 -33.47 13.14
C GLY A 181 10.37 -32.61 11.88
N ASP A 182 11.13 -33.06 10.89
CA ASP A 182 11.61 -32.27 9.73
C ASP A 182 10.53 -31.50 8.95
N THR A 183 9.33 -32.05 8.80
CA THR A 183 8.19 -31.34 8.18
C THR A 183 6.95 -31.41 9.06
N LEU A 184 6.43 -30.25 9.40
CA LEU A 184 5.37 -30.09 10.39
C LEU A 184 4.01 -29.92 9.70
N PRO A 185 2.96 -30.65 10.14
CA PRO A 185 1.61 -30.35 9.69
C PRO A 185 1.26 -28.91 10.09
N ALA A 186 0.85 -28.12 9.11
CA ALA A 186 0.57 -26.70 9.31
C ALA A 186 -0.65 -26.27 8.49
N ARG A 187 -1.27 -25.17 8.93
CA ARG A 187 -2.34 -24.49 8.19
C ARG A 187 -1.92 -23.08 7.85
N LEU A 188 -2.02 -22.75 6.58
CA LEU A 188 -1.81 -21.39 6.10
C LEU A 188 -3.18 -20.69 6.03
N ASN A 189 -3.36 -19.64 6.81
CA ASN A 189 -4.58 -18.84 6.81
C ASN A 189 -4.33 -17.56 6.02
N VAL A 190 -5.04 -17.38 4.90
CA VAL A 190 -4.93 -16.19 4.04
C VAL A 190 -6.34 -15.73 3.66
N ALA A 191 -6.65 -14.46 3.90
CA ALA A 191 -7.94 -13.86 3.52
C ALA A 191 -9.17 -14.70 3.95
N GLY A 192 -9.14 -15.25 5.17
CA GLY A 192 -10.23 -16.08 5.73
C GLY A 192 -10.29 -17.52 5.20
N ARG A 193 -9.39 -17.92 4.28
CA ARG A 193 -9.25 -19.32 3.83
C ARG A 193 -8.16 -20.02 4.62
N SER A 194 -8.43 -21.24 5.07
CA SER A 194 -7.47 -22.10 5.75
C SER A 194 -7.03 -23.23 4.82
N ILE A 195 -5.73 -23.28 4.50
CA ILE A 195 -5.15 -24.25 3.58
C ILE A 195 -4.28 -25.22 4.37
N ALA A 196 -4.60 -26.51 4.30
CA ALA A 196 -3.81 -27.55 4.95
C ALA A 196 -2.56 -27.92 4.13
N GLY A 197 -1.43 -28.06 4.81
CA GLY A 197 -0.16 -28.41 4.18
C GLY A 197 0.90 -28.88 5.15
N ARG A 198 2.13 -28.93 4.66
CA ARG A 198 3.32 -29.21 5.49
C ARG A 198 4.29 -28.04 5.41
N PHE A 199 4.83 -27.64 6.54
CA PHE A 199 5.86 -26.63 6.63
C PHE A 199 7.21 -27.27 6.90
N ASP A 200 8.20 -26.95 6.07
CA ASP A 200 9.61 -27.23 6.29
C ASP A 200 10.27 -25.98 6.93
N PRO A 201 10.61 -26.01 8.23
CA PRO A 201 11.24 -24.89 8.90
C PRO A 201 12.69 -24.65 8.44
N ALA A 202 13.40 -25.69 7.96
CA ALA A 202 14.78 -25.57 7.49
C ALA A 202 14.83 -24.89 6.10
N ALA A 203 13.96 -25.33 5.18
CA ALA A 203 13.83 -24.71 3.85
C ALA A 203 12.99 -23.43 3.85
N ARG A 204 12.22 -23.18 4.93
CA ARG A 204 11.23 -22.09 5.05
C ARG A 204 10.15 -22.17 3.97
N GLN A 205 9.70 -23.38 3.66
CA GLN A 205 8.76 -23.65 2.58
C GLN A 205 7.47 -24.31 3.11
N PHE A 206 6.34 -23.92 2.52
CA PHE A 206 5.04 -24.54 2.79
C PHE A 206 4.56 -25.29 1.55
N HIS A 207 4.29 -26.58 1.71
CA HIS A 207 3.82 -27.46 0.66
C HIS A 207 2.34 -27.76 0.88
N ILE A 208 1.50 -27.37 -0.09
CA ILE A 208 0.06 -27.60 -0.06
C ILE A 208 -0.22 -29.09 -0.29
N LEU A 209 -1.02 -29.72 0.57
CA LEU A 209 -1.35 -31.14 0.46
C LEU A 209 -2.62 -31.39 -0.38
N SER A 210 -3.53 -30.41 -0.48
CA SER A 210 -4.57 -30.35 -1.51
C SER A 210 -5.19 -28.96 -1.55
N ILE A 211 -5.60 -28.50 -2.75
CA ILE A 211 -6.52 -27.36 -2.90
C ILE A 211 -7.91 -27.99 -2.88
N GLY A 212 -8.58 -27.99 -1.73
CA GLY A 212 -9.99 -28.35 -1.67
C GLY A 212 -10.78 -27.38 -2.53
N ALA A 213 -11.38 -27.87 -3.62
CA ALA A 213 -12.38 -27.12 -4.37
C ALA A 213 -13.54 -26.80 -3.41
N SER A 214 -13.83 -25.51 -3.25
CA SER A 214 -15.09 -25.01 -2.69
C SER A 214 -15.80 -24.27 -3.80
#